data_AF-A0A3B9K589-F1
#
_entry.id   AF-A0A3B9K589-F1
#
_cell.length_a   1.000
_cell.length_b   1.000
_cell.length_c   1.000
_cell.angle_alpha   90.00
_cell.angle_beta   90.00
_cell.angle_gamma   90.00
#
_symmetry.space_group_name_H-M   'P 1'
#
loop_
_entity.id
_entity.type
_entity.pdbx_description
1 polymer ?
#
loop_
_entity_poly.entity_id
_entity_poly.type
_entity_poly.pdbx_seq_one_letter_code
_entity_poly.pdbx_strand_id
1 'polypeptide(L)'
;MHYRHEIKHEITYSDLIAIRQGLRAVAHQDPHTVDGKYFIRSLYFDNLSDKALREKIDGVNMREKFRIRYYNHDTSLIHLEKKSKVKGLGTKYSCHLTAGEAQNIADGNIDWIAEEMEILAKDPESAKKRRPLLEELYCKMRYQGLKGRTIVDYTREPYIYGPGNVRVTFDYDIHTG
;
A
#
# COMPACT_ATOMS: atom_id res chain seq x y z
N MET A 1 -4.77 10.23 -16.20
CA MET A 1 -3.72 9.76 -15.28
C MET A 1 -3.08 10.98 -14.62
N HIS A 2 -3.01 11.05 -13.29
CA HIS A 2 -2.30 12.14 -12.59
C HIS A 2 -0.95 11.63 -12.10
N TYR A 3 0.13 12.11 -12.69
CA TYR A 3 1.48 11.78 -12.28
C TYR A 3 1.85 12.56 -11.02
N ARG A 4 2.63 11.95 -10.12
CA ARG A 4 3.08 12.54 -8.86
C ARG A 4 4.59 12.43 -8.75
N HIS A 5 5.23 13.52 -8.34
CA HIS A 5 6.65 13.51 -7.96
C HIS A 5 6.75 13.22 -6.46
N GLU A 6 7.54 12.21 -6.08
CA GLU A 6 7.77 11.80 -4.69
C GLU A 6 9.29 11.73 -4.45
N ILE A 7 9.79 12.51 -3.50
CA ILE A 7 11.20 12.54 -3.08
C ILE A 7 11.26 12.05 -1.63
N LYS A 8 12.30 11.29 -1.28
CA LYS A 8 12.49 10.74 0.06
C LYS A 8 13.85 11.13 0.60
N HIS A 9 13.86 11.51 1.87
CA HIS A 9 15.05 11.84 2.63
C HIS A 9 15.03 11.04 3.92
N GLU A 10 16.18 10.47 4.27
CA GLU A 10 16.42 10.03 5.63
C GLU A 10 16.79 11.27 6.45
N ILE A 11 16.20 11.41 7.63
CA ILE A 11 16.38 12.57 8.49
C ILE A 11 16.57 12.11 9.93
N THR A 12 17.28 12.90 10.72
CA THR A 12 17.44 12.66 12.16
C THR A 12 16.21 13.13 12.93
N TYR A 13 16.10 12.73 14.21
CA TYR A 13 15.03 13.23 15.08
C TYR A 13 15.09 14.76 15.28
N SER A 14 16.29 15.34 15.33
CA SER A 14 16.47 16.80 15.40
C SER A 14 15.98 17.52 14.14
N ASP A 15 16.28 16.97 12.96
CA ASP A 15 15.77 17.51 11.69
C ASP A 15 14.24 17.49 11.66
N LEU A 16 13.65 16.38 12.11
CA LEU A 16 12.22 16.21 12.18
C LEU A 16 11.57 17.28 13.08
N ILE A 17 12.13 17.57 14.26
CA ILE A 17 11.64 18.65 15.13
C ILE A 17 11.70 20.00 14.41
N ALA A 18 12.84 20.32 13.79
CA ALA A 18 13.04 21.61 13.12
C ALA A 18 12.09 21.80 11.92
N ILE A 19 11.99 20.79 11.04
CA ILE A 19 11.13 20.84 9.85
C ILE A 19 9.66 20.89 10.26
N ARG A 20 9.24 20.13 11.28
CA ARG A 20 7.87 20.14 11.80
C ARG A 20 7.43 21.54 12.21
N GLN A 21 8.28 22.28 12.93
CA GLN A 21 7.94 23.64 13.34
C GLN A 21 7.74 24.58 12.15
N GLY A 22 8.60 24.48 11.13
CA GLY A 22 8.42 25.23 9.89
C GLY A 22 7.13 24.88 9.15
N LEU A 23 6.81 23.58 9.04
CA LEU A 23 5.60 23.11 8.35
C LEU A 23 4.32 23.58 9.02
N ARG A 24 4.26 23.61 10.35
CA ARG A 24 3.07 24.08 11.10
C ARG A 24 2.70 25.53 10.79
N ALA A 25 3.66 26.35 10.35
CA ALA A 25 3.41 27.74 9.99
C ALA A 25 2.78 27.90 8.59
N VAL A 26 2.93 26.91 7.70
CA VAL A 26 2.57 27.06 6.28
C VAL A 26 1.64 25.98 5.75
N ALA A 27 1.55 24.83 6.42
CA ALA A 27 0.78 23.66 5.99
C ALA A 27 -0.20 23.21 7.09
N HIS A 28 -1.25 22.49 6.69
CA HIS A 28 -2.27 21.98 7.60
C HIS A 28 -2.07 20.49 7.85
N GLN A 29 -2.52 20.00 9.01
CA GLN A 29 -2.57 18.57 9.25
C GLN A 29 -3.59 17.91 8.31
N ASP A 30 -3.32 16.66 7.94
CA ASP A 30 -4.25 15.87 7.13
C ASP A 30 -5.54 15.59 7.93
N PRO A 31 -6.73 15.90 7.39
CA PRO A 31 -8.00 15.76 8.10
C PRO A 31 -8.36 14.31 8.43
N HIS A 32 -7.71 13.32 7.82
CA HIS A 32 -7.92 11.91 8.10
C HIS A 32 -7.08 11.38 9.27
N THR A 33 -6.32 12.24 9.94
CA THR A 33 -5.50 11.86 11.09
C THR A 33 -6.27 11.90 12.40
N VAL A 34 -5.86 11.08 13.35
CA VAL A 34 -6.25 11.18 14.76
C VAL A 34 -5.06 11.80 15.49
N ASP A 35 -5.25 12.96 16.10
CA ASP A 35 -4.18 13.74 16.74
C ASP A 35 -2.99 14.04 15.82
N GLY A 36 -3.25 14.31 14.53
CA GLY A 36 -2.22 14.67 13.55
C GLY A 36 -1.40 13.50 13.01
N LYS A 37 -1.68 12.27 13.44
CA LYS A 37 -0.97 11.07 13.00
C LYS A 37 -1.90 9.89 12.71
N TYR A 38 -1.34 8.84 12.12
CA TYR A 38 -1.94 7.51 12.11
C TYR A 38 -0.86 6.43 12.10
N PHE A 39 -1.16 5.33 12.78
CA PHE A 39 -0.35 4.12 12.71
C PHE A 39 -0.69 3.35 11.42
N ILE A 40 0.33 2.77 10.79
CA ILE A 40 0.16 1.99 9.56
C ILE A 40 0.83 0.65 9.74
N ARG A 41 0.07 -0.43 9.49
CA ARG A 41 0.62 -1.76 9.26
C ARG A 41 0.48 -2.15 7.80
N SER A 42 1.51 -2.72 7.22
CA SER A 42 1.47 -3.23 5.84
C SER A 42 2.18 -4.57 5.73
N LEU A 43 1.47 -5.60 5.27
CA LEU A 43 2.06 -6.86 4.82
C LEU A 43 2.43 -6.74 3.34
N TYR A 44 3.73 -6.77 3.03
CA TYR A 44 4.24 -6.77 1.67
C TYR A 44 4.37 -8.18 1.13
N PHE A 45 4.11 -8.31 -0.17
CA PHE A 45 4.19 -9.56 -0.89
C PHE A 45 5.43 -9.59 -1.79
N ASP A 46 6.15 -10.70 -1.76
CA ASP A 46 7.25 -10.98 -2.67
C ASP A 46 7.33 -12.50 -2.94
N ASN A 47 8.11 -12.90 -3.95
CA ASN A 47 8.30 -14.30 -4.31
C ASN A 47 9.54 -14.90 -3.62
N LEU A 48 9.97 -16.10 -4.03
CA LEU A 48 11.17 -16.76 -3.47
C LEU A 48 12.48 -16.12 -3.94
N SER A 49 12.44 -15.34 -5.02
CA SER A 49 13.62 -14.71 -5.61
C SER A 49 13.77 -13.24 -5.19
N ASP A 50 12.97 -12.77 -4.24
CA ASP A 50 12.87 -11.37 -3.83
C ASP A 50 12.72 -10.42 -5.03
N LYS A 51 11.88 -10.82 -5.98
CA LYS A 51 11.71 -10.12 -7.27
C LYS A 51 11.37 -8.65 -7.06
N ALA A 52 10.40 -8.33 -6.21
CA ALA A 52 9.98 -6.94 -6.02
C ALA A 52 11.08 -6.09 -5.35
N LEU A 53 11.84 -6.68 -4.44
CA LEU A 53 13.03 -6.06 -3.86
C LEU A 53 14.12 -5.81 -4.90
N ARG A 54 14.50 -6.82 -5.69
CA ARG A 54 15.56 -6.73 -6.71
C ARG A 54 15.20 -5.74 -7.81
N GLU A 55 13.99 -5.82 -8.38
CA GLU A 55 13.48 -4.84 -9.33
C GLU A 55 13.52 -3.40 -8.78
N LYS A 56 13.36 -3.24 -7.45
CA LYS A 56 13.46 -1.94 -6.82
C LYS A 56 14.90 -1.41 -6.85
N ILE A 57 15.85 -2.23 -6.41
CA ILE A 57 17.28 -1.90 -6.28
C ILE A 57 17.92 -1.70 -7.65
N ASP A 58 17.62 -2.58 -8.60
CA ASP A 58 18.20 -2.61 -9.96
C ASP A 58 17.60 -1.53 -10.88
N GLY A 59 16.68 -0.71 -10.38
CA GLY A 59 16.10 0.39 -11.15
C GLY A 59 15.21 -0.07 -12.31
N VAL A 60 14.65 -1.28 -12.24
CA VAL A 60 13.80 -1.83 -13.30
C VAL A 60 12.62 -0.90 -13.57
N ASN A 61 12.46 -0.56 -14.85
CA ASN A 61 11.51 0.45 -15.30
C ASN A 61 10.03 0.02 -15.18
N MET A 62 9.78 -1.29 -15.28
CA MET A 62 8.46 -1.91 -15.12
C MET A 62 8.49 -2.80 -13.90
N ARG A 63 7.98 -2.28 -12.80
CA ARG A 63 7.98 -2.99 -11.51
C ARG A 63 6.71 -2.73 -10.75
N GLU A 64 6.37 -3.64 -9.86
CA GLU A 64 5.19 -3.51 -9.02
C GLU A 64 5.39 -4.11 -7.64
N LYS A 65 4.54 -3.72 -6.70
CA LYS A 65 4.49 -4.31 -5.38
C LYS A 65 3.07 -4.35 -4.87
N PHE A 66 2.72 -5.48 -4.27
CA PHE A 66 1.45 -5.70 -3.60
C PHE A 66 1.63 -5.57 -2.10
N ARG A 67 0.59 -5.07 -1.43
CA ARG A 67 0.52 -5.06 0.02
C ARG A 67 -0.92 -5.12 0.50
N ILE A 68 -1.12 -5.75 1.65
CA ILE A 68 -2.33 -5.58 2.46
C ILE A 68 -2.02 -4.53 3.52
N ARG A 69 -2.88 -3.53 3.68
CA ARG A 69 -2.67 -2.42 4.61
C ARG A 69 -3.95 -2.11 5.39
N TYR A 70 -3.76 -1.77 6.67
CA TYR A 70 -4.77 -1.12 7.50
C TYR A 70 -4.14 -0.01 8.36
N TYR A 71 -4.98 0.75 9.05
CA TYR A 71 -4.59 1.92 9.83
C TYR A 71 -5.03 1.77 11.29
N ASN A 72 -4.29 2.38 12.22
CA ASN A 72 -4.70 2.56 13.63
C ASN A 72 -5.15 1.27 14.35
N HIS A 73 -4.61 0.11 13.97
CA HIS A 73 -5.07 -1.19 14.49
C HIS A 73 -6.56 -1.51 14.26
N ASP A 74 -7.22 -0.73 13.40
CA ASP A 74 -8.59 -0.92 13.00
C ASP A 74 -8.66 -1.80 11.74
N THR A 75 -9.27 -2.97 11.90
CA THR A 75 -9.46 -3.96 10.83
C THR A 75 -10.82 -3.83 10.13
N SER A 76 -11.63 -2.83 10.49
CA SER A 76 -12.87 -2.50 9.78
C SER A 76 -12.60 -2.07 8.33
N LEU A 77 -11.42 -1.50 8.08
CA LEU A 77 -10.98 -1.04 6.77
C LEU A 77 -9.60 -1.59 6.41
N ILE A 78 -9.58 -2.64 5.59
CA ILE A 78 -8.37 -3.24 5.05
C ILE A 78 -8.34 -3.04 3.54
N HIS A 79 -7.18 -2.64 3.02
CA HIS A 79 -6.96 -2.47 1.60
C HIS A 79 -5.91 -3.45 1.08
N LEU A 80 -6.26 -4.16 0.00
CA LEU A 80 -5.28 -4.68 -0.93
C LEU A 80 -4.86 -3.55 -1.85
N GLU A 81 -3.57 -3.24 -1.89
CA GLU A 81 -3.02 -2.18 -2.71
C GLU A 81 -1.93 -2.73 -3.64
N LYS A 82 -1.92 -2.23 -4.89
CA LYS A 82 -0.79 -2.39 -5.81
C LYS A 82 -0.24 -1.04 -6.19
N LYS A 83 1.07 -0.88 -6.06
CA LYS A 83 1.81 0.23 -6.66
C LYS A 83 2.63 -0.29 -7.84
N SER A 84 2.45 0.28 -9.02
CA SER A 84 3.25 -0.05 -10.20
C SER A 84 4.02 1.19 -10.67
N LYS A 85 5.20 0.97 -11.27
CA LYS A 85 5.96 1.99 -11.98
C LYS A 85 6.20 1.48 -13.40
N VAL A 86 5.82 2.29 -14.40
CA VAL A 86 5.98 1.97 -15.83
C VAL A 86 6.49 3.22 -16.54
N LYS A 87 7.65 3.15 -17.19
CA LYS A 87 8.25 4.30 -17.91
C LYS A 87 8.41 5.55 -17.03
N GLY A 88 8.80 5.35 -15.78
CA GLY A 88 8.92 6.43 -14.79
C GLY A 88 7.61 6.86 -14.13
N LEU A 89 6.46 6.42 -14.63
CA LEU A 89 5.14 6.84 -14.19
C LEU A 89 4.58 5.88 -13.13
N GLY A 90 4.11 6.44 -12.01
CA GLY A 90 3.53 5.66 -10.91
C GLY A 90 2.02 5.52 -11.01
N THR A 91 1.50 4.30 -10.84
CA THR A 91 0.06 4.04 -10.66
C THR A 91 -0.20 3.36 -9.31
N LYS A 92 -1.40 3.59 -8.77
CA LYS A 92 -1.88 2.96 -7.55
C LYS A 92 -3.26 2.37 -7.82
N TYR A 93 -3.43 1.11 -7.45
CA TYR A 93 -4.70 0.40 -7.42
C TYR A 93 -5.01 0.01 -5.97
N SER A 94 -6.29 -0.04 -5.63
CA SER A 94 -6.74 -0.39 -4.29
C SER A 94 -8.10 -1.08 -4.38
N CYS A 95 -8.30 -2.13 -3.58
CA CYS A 95 -9.63 -2.69 -3.33
C CYS A 95 -9.78 -3.03 -1.85
N HIS A 96 -11.01 -3.05 -1.37
CA HIS A 96 -11.32 -3.43 0.00
C HIS A 96 -11.21 -4.94 0.19
N LEU A 97 -10.76 -5.33 1.37
CA LEU A 97 -10.80 -6.69 1.88
C LEU A 97 -11.54 -6.69 3.22
N THR A 98 -12.27 -7.75 3.49
CA THR A 98 -12.70 -8.06 4.86
C THR A 98 -11.51 -8.59 5.67
N ALA A 99 -11.61 -8.57 7.01
CA ALA A 99 -10.59 -9.15 7.88
C ALA A 99 -10.35 -10.64 7.60
N GLY A 100 -11.42 -11.41 7.35
CA GLY A 100 -11.31 -12.83 7.00
C GLY A 100 -10.60 -13.06 5.66
N GLU A 101 -10.94 -12.27 4.63
CA GLU A 101 -10.25 -12.35 3.34
C GLU A 101 -8.77 -12.00 3.45
N ALA A 102 -8.44 -10.94 4.19
CA ALA A 102 -7.07 -10.52 4.41
C ALA A 102 -6.25 -11.59 5.14
N GLN A 103 -6.84 -12.22 6.16
CA GLN A 103 -6.22 -13.31 6.91
C GLN A 103 -5.99 -14.54 6.02
N ASN A 104 -7.01 -14.96 5.27
CA ASN A 104 -6.89 -16.06 4.31
C ASN A 104 -5.76 -15.84 3.31
N ILE A 105 -5.65 -14.64 2.74
CA ILE A 105 -4.57 -14.29 1.81
C ILE A 105 -3.20 -14.31 2.51
N ALA A 106 -3.11 -13.78 3.74
CA ALA A 106 -1.87 -13.79 4.51
C ALA A 106 -1.37 -15.21 4.82
N ASP A 107 -2.30 -16.12 5.11
CA ASP A 107 -2.03 -17.54 5.39
C ASP A 107 -1.77 -18.36 4.11
N GLY A 108 -1.99 -17.77 2.93
CA GLY A 108 -1.85 -18.44 1.63
C GLY A 108 -3.07 -19.25 1.20
N ASN A 109 -4.17 -19.17 1.96
CA ASN A 109 -5.46 -19.80 1.64
C ASN A 109 -6.20 -18.94 0.60
N ILE A 110 -6.03 -19.24 -0.68
CA ILE A 110 -6.52 -18.38 -1.78
C ILE A 110 -7.51 -19.06 -2.73
N ASP A 111 -7.86 -20.33 -2.49
CA ASP A 111 -8.73 -21.10 -3.40
C ASP A 111 -10.14 -20.50 -3.52
N TRP A 112 -10.65 -19.88 -2.44
CA TRP A 112 -11.93 -19.17 -2.42
C TRP A 112 -12.01 -18.04 -3.46
N ILE A 113 -10.87 -17.46 -3.86
CA ILE A 113 -10.83 -16.40 -4.89
C ILE A 113 -11.21 -16.99 -6.25
N ALA A 114 -10.77 -18.21 -6.55
CA ALA A 114 -11.12 -18.89 -7.79
C ALA A 114 -12.62 -19.20 -7.86
N GLU A 115 -13.19 -19.67 -6.74
CA GLU A 115 -14.63 -19.91 -6.61
C GLU A 115 -15.43 -18.62 -6.78
N GLU A 116 -15.01 -17.52 -6.14
CA GLU A 116 -15.63 -16.20 -6.33
C GLU A 116 -15.58 -15.77 -7.80
N MET A 117 -14.42 -15.90 -8.47
CA MET A 117 -14.26 -15.55 -9.88
C MET A 117 -15.22 -16.35 -10.78
N GLU A 118 -15.37 -17.65 -10.54
CA GLU A 118 -16.27 -18.50 -11.30
C GLU A 118 -17.74 -18.09 -11.08
N ILE A 119 -18.13 -17.86 -9.82
CA ILE A 119 -19.49 -17.40 -9.47
C ILE A 119 -19.79 -16.06 -10.15
N LEU A 120 -18.87 -15.11 -10.09
CA LEU A 120 -19.06 -13.77 -10.66
C LEU A 120 -19.00 -13.75 -12.20
N ALA A 121 -18.49 -14.80 -12.84
CA ALA A 121 -18.45 -14.93 -14.30
C ALA A 121 -19.75 -15.47 -14.91
N LYS A 122 -20.71 -15.94 -14.08
CA LYS A 122 -21.94 -16.60 -14.56
C LYS A 122 -22.89 -15.67 -15.31
N ASP A 123 -22.93 -14.39 -14.95
CA ASP A 123 -23.82 -13.42 -15.58
C ASP A 123 -23.23 -11.99 -15.60
N PRO A 124 -23.69 -11.12 -16.52
CA PRO A 124 -23.15 -9.77 -16.67
C PRO A 124 -23.34 -8.85 -15.46
N GLU A 125 -24.38 -9.05 -14.64
CA GLU A 125 -24.64 -8.20 -13.47
C GLU A 125 -23.71 -8.57 -12.32
N SER A 126 -23.50 -9.87 -12.09
CA SER A 126 -22.51 -10.37 -11.12
C SER A 126 -21.08 -9.98 -11.52
N ALA A 127 -20.76 -9.98 -12.81
CA ALA A 127 -19.44 -9.61 -13.31
C ALA A 127 -19.00 -8.18 -12.91
N LYS A 128 -19.95 -7.27 -12.65
CA LYS A 128 -19.66 -5.91 -12.16
C LYS A 128 -19.07 -5.88 -10.75
N LYS A 129 -19.26 -6.93 -9.95
CA LYS A 129 -18.75 -7.05 -8.57
C LYS A 129 -17.32 -7.58 -8.49
N ARG A 130 -16.76 -8.01 -9.63
CA ARG A 130 -15.40 -8.55 -9.69
C ARG A 130 -14.38 -7.54 -9.16
N ARG A 131 -13.32 -8.06 -8.56
CA ARG A 131 -12.23 -7.28 -7.97
C ARG A 131 -10.94 -7.55 -8.75
N PRO A 132 -10.67 -6.86 -9.88
CA PRO A 132 -9.55 -7.19 -10.76
C PRO A 132 -8.18 -7.23 -10.06
N LEU A 133 -7.99 -6.39 -9.04
CA LEU A 133 -6.75 -6.37 -8.26
C LEU A 133 -6.56 -7.63 -7.40
N LEU A 134 -7.65 -8.18 -6.84
CA LEU A 134 -7.63 -9.41 -6.06
C LEU A 134 -7.35 -10.62 -6.97
N GLU A 135 -7.99 -10.66 -8.14
CA GLU A 135 -7.77 -11.70 -9.15
C GLU A 135 -6.33 -11.68 -9.68
N GLU A 136 -5.76 -10.50 -9.92
CA GLU A 136 -4.37 -10.35 -10.31
C GLU A 136 -3.42 -10.86 -9.22
N LEU A 137 -3.70 -10.53 -7.94
CA LEU A 137 -2.93 -11.07 -6.82
C LEU A 137 -3.02 -12.60 -6.79
N TYR A 138 -4.22 -13.18 -6.91
CA TYR A 138 -4.43 -14.63 -6.96
C TYR A 138 -3.55 -15.30 -8.01
N CYS A 139 -3.59 -14.80 -9.26
CA CYS A 139 -2.74 -15.32 -10.34
C CYS A 139 -1.25 -15.25 -10.00
N LYS A 140 -0.78 -14.15 -9.39
CA LYS A 140 0.63 -14.00 -9.00
C LYS A 140 1.02 -14.92 -7.85
N MET A 141 0.13 -15.12 -6.88
CA MET A 141 0.37 -16.06 -5.80
C MET A 141 0.45 -17.49 -6.33
N ARG A 142 -0.48 -17.87 -7.22
CA ARG A 142 -0.56 -19.23 -7.79
C ARG A 142 0.58 -19.55 -8.75
N TYR A 143 0.91 -18.64 -9.66
CA TYR A 143 1.82 -18.94 -10.78
C TYR A 143 3.20 -18.29 -10.66
N GLN A 144 3.38 -17.28 -9.80
CA GLN A 144 4.67 -16.61 -9.59
C GLN A 144 5.22 -16.82 -8.16
N GLY A 145 4.54 -17.62 -7.34
CA GLY A 145 4.95 -17.93 -5.96
C GLY A 145 4.96 -16.70 -5.05
N LEU A 146 4.17 -15.68 -5.38
CA LEU A 146 4.02 -14.48 -4.56
C LEU A 146 3.35 -14.85 -3.23
N LYS A 147 3.88 -14.39 -2.09
CA LYS A 147 3.28 -14.64 -0.78
C LYS A 147 3.56 -13.49 0.19
N GLY A 148 2.85 -13.44 1.32
CA GLY A 148 3.18 -12.51 2.40
C GLY A 148 4.63 -12.72 2.86
N ARG A 149 5.40 -11.63 2.95
CA ARG A 149 6.84 -11.69 3.24
C ARG A 149 7.30 -10.81 4.37
N THR A 150 6.94 -9.54 4.35
CA THR A 150 7.49 -8.57 5.28
C THR A 150 6.38 -7.73 5.84
N ILE A 151 6.26 -7.70 7.16
CA ILE A 151 5.39 -6.75 7.84
C ILE A 151 6.20 -5.48 8.09
N VAL A 152 5.62 -4.33 7.75
CA VAL A 152 6.21 -3.02 8.02
C VAL A 152 5.20 -2.18 8.78
N ASP A 153 5.61 -1.74 9.95
CA ASP A 153 4.87 -0.87 10.85
C ASP A 153 5.56 0.47 10.99
N TYR A 154 4.80 1.55 11.04
CA TYR A 154 5.32 2.89 11.33
C TYR A 154 4.20 3.87 11.68
N THR A 155 4.57 4.95 12.35
CA THR A 155 3.71 6.11 12.56
C THR A 155 3.93 7.11 11.43
N ARG A 156 2.84 7.61 10.84
CA ARG A 156 2.89 8.70 9.85
C ARG A 156 2.27 9.97 10.43
N GLU A 157 3.01 11.07 10.32
CA GLU A 157 2.55 12.44 10.59
C GLU A 157 2.52 13.24 9.28
N PRO A 158 1.35 13.35 8.62
CA PRO A 158 1.21 14.03 7.33
C PRO A 158 0.78 15.51 7.44
N TYR A 159 1.33 16.32 6.55
CA TYR A 159 1.00 17.73 6.34
C TYR A 159 0.58 17.97 4.88
N ILE A 160 -0.43 18.79 4.67
CA ILE A 160 -0.96 19.19 3.37
C ILE A 160 -0.74 20.69 3.18
N TYR A 161 -0.01 21.03 2.13
CA TYR A 161 0.14 22.39 1.65
C TYR A 161 -0.70 22.58 0.38
N GLY A 162 -1.92 23.10 0.59
CA GLY A 162 -2.94 23.28 -0.44
C GLY A 162 -2.46 24.10 -1.66
N PRO A 163 -1.85 25.29 -1.48
CA PRO A 163 -1.48 26.16 -2.60
C PRO A 163 -0.52 25.52 -3.62
N GLY A 164 0.33 24.59 -3.20
CA GLY A 164 1.26 23.87 -4.07
C GLY A 164 0.81 22.46 -4.46
N ASN A 165 -0.36 22.00 -3.97
CA ASN A 165 -0.74 20.58 -4.02
C ASN A 165 0.39 19.65 -3.51
N VAL A 166 1.09 20.12 -2.46
CA VAL A 166 2.23 19.42 -1.86
C VAL A 166 1.75 18.69 -0.60
N ARG A 167 2.22 17.47 -0.44
CA ARG A 167 2.05 16.70 0.80
C ARG A 167 3.43 16.34 1.34
N VAL A 168 3.66 16.65 2.61
CA VAL A 168 4.87 16.24 3.33
C VAL A 168 4.46 15.23 4.38
N THR A 169 5.22 14.16 4.55
CA THR A 169 4.92 13.13 5.56
C THR A 169 6.19 12.79 6.31
N PHE A 170 6.13 12.79 7.63
CA PHE A 170 7.14 12.15 8.46
C PHE A 170 6.70 10.72 8.74
N ASP A 171 7.59 9.76 8.46
CA ASP A 171 7.41 8.36 8.83
C ASP A 171 8.49 8.03 9.86
N TYR A 172 8.09 7.59 11.05
CA TYR A 172 9.01 7.27 12.15
C TYR A 172 8.49 6.05 12.94
N ASP A 173 9.29 5.57 13.89
CA ASP A 173 9.07 4.30 14.60
C ASP A 173 8.86 3.15 13.60
N ILE A 174 9.77 3.07 12.61
CA ILE A 174 9.70 2.08 11.54
C ILE A 174 10.20 0.74 12.08
N HIS A 175 9.34 -0.27 12.05
CA HIS A 175 9.63 -1.63 12.49
C HIS A 175 9.33 -2.62 11.38
N THR A 176 10.13 -3.69 11.34
CA THR A 176 9.89 -4.84 10.48
C THR A 176 9.70 -6.08 11.33
N GLY A 177 8.68 -6.88 11.01
CA GLY A 177 8.40 -8.18 11.65
C GLY A 177 8.41 -9.33 10.66
#